data_AF-P82641-F1
#
_entry.id   AF-P82641-F1
#
_cell.length_a   1.000
_cell.length_b   1.000
_cell.length_c   1.000
_cell.angle_alpha   90.00
_cell.angle_beta   90.00
_cell.angle_gamma   90.00
#
_symmetry.space_group_name_H-M   'P 1'
#
loop_
_entity.id
_entity.type
_entity.pdbx_description
1 polymer ?
#
loop_
_entity_poly.entity_id
_entity_poly.type
_entity_poly.pdbx_seq_one_letter_code
_entity_poly.pdbx_strand_id
1 'polypeptide(L)'
;MGMWCTTLFMVSCVSICLILSHVQEVEAGAPPQDCWNLVTFPAKCGIHGKKKCFKEMESKYQQRFLQCTCKNLKPEPKSPKDEHDCTCQRANPYECNS
;
A
#
# COMPACT_ATOMS: atom_id res chain seq x y z
N MET A 1 -26.81 16.31 -48.92
CA MET A 1 -26.72 16.01 -47.47
C MET A 1 -25.33 15.62 -46.96
N GLY A 2 -24.26 15.60 -47.77
CA GLY A 2 -22.96 15.04 -47.34
C GLY A 2 -21.99 16.00 -46.60
N MET A 3 -22.16 17.32 -46.73
CA MET A 3 -21.16 18.27 -46.23
C MET A 3 -21.29 18.56 -44.73
N TRP A 4 -22.51 18.53 -44.19
CA TRP A 4 -22.76 18.80 -42.77
C TRP A 4 -22.31 17.66 -41.86
N CYS A 5 -22.43 16.41 -42.32
CA CYS A 5 -21.93 15.25 -41.59
C CYS A 5 -20.41 15.34 -41.38
N THR A 6 -19.66 15.74 -42.42
CA THR A 6 -18.20 15.88 -42.34
C THR A 6 -17.80 16.96 -41.34
N THR A 7 -18.45 18.13 -41.38
CA THR A 7 -18.14 19.22 -40.44
C THR A 7 -18.42 18.83 -39.00
N LEU A 8 -19.56 18.18 -38.72
CA LEU A 8 -19.89 17.73 -37.37
C LEU A 8 -18.90 16.68 -36.84
N PHE A 9 -18.47 15.75 -37.69
CA PHE A 9 -17.47 14.76 -37.32
C PHE A 9 -16.13 15.43 -36.96
N MET A 10 -15.66 16.37 -37.78
CA MET A 10 -14.42 17.10 -37.52
C MET A 10 -14.48 17.91 -36.22
N VAL A 11 -15.59 18.60 -35.96
CA VAL A 11 -15.80 19.36 -34.70
C VAL A 11 -15.82 18.43 -33.49
N SER A 12 -16.45 17.26 -33.62
CA SER A 12 -16.46 16.24 -32.55
C SER A 12 -15.05 15.72 -32.25
N CYS A 13 -14.27 15.38 -33.28
CA CYS A 13 -12.88 14.94 -33.11
C CYS A 13 -12.02 16.00 -32.43
N VAL A 14 -12.10 17.26 -32.86
CA VAL A 14 -11.33 18.35 -32.25
C VAL A 14 -11.72 18.55 -30.79
N SER A 15 -13.01 18.48 -30.46
CA SER A 15 -13.50 18.59 -29.08
C SER A 15 -12.96 17.46 -28.21
N ILE A 16 -12.97 16.22 -28.70
CA ILE A 16 -12.40 15.08 -27.98
C ILE A 16 -10.89 15.26 -27.78
N CYS A 17 -10.15 15.69 -28.80
CA CYS A 17 -8.72 15.97 -28.68
C CYS A 17 -8.41 17.08 -27.67
N LEU A 18 -9.23 18.14 -27.63
CA LEU A 18 -9.10 19.21 -26.66
C LEU A 18 -9.39 18.72 -25.24
N ILE A 19 -10.42 17.88 -25.05
CA ILE A 19 -10.72 17.25 -23.77
C ILE A 19 -9.55 16.36 -23.34
N LEU A 20 -9.04 15.50 -24.22
CA LEU A 20 -7.90 14.64 -23.92
C LEU A 20 -6.62 15.43 -23.65
N SER A 21 -6.44 16.61 -24.25
CA SER A 21 -5.31 17.50 -23.98
C SER A 21 -5.47 18.28 -22.66
N HIS A 22 -6.71 18.52 -22.22
CA HIS A 22 -7.03 19.23 -20.97
C HIS A 22 -7.21 18.31 -19.76
N VAL A 23 -7.47 17.02 -19.98
CA VAL A 23 -7.34 16.01 -18.94
C VAL A 23 -5.86 15.91 -18.66
N GLN A 24 -5.42 16.74 -17.71
CA GLN A 24 -4.18 16.54 -16.98
C GLN A 24 -4.08 15.05 -16.73
N GLU A 25 -3.00 14.45 -17.23
CA GLU A 25 -2.68 13.06 -16.97
C GLU A 25 -2.82 12.87 -15.47
N VAL A 26 -3.96 12.31 -15.04
CA VAL A 26 -3.97 11.54 -13.81
C VAL A 26 -3.07 10.39 -14.18
N GLU A 27 -1.76 10.59 -13.97
CA GLU A 27 -0.80 9.52 -13.81
C GLU A 27 -1.60 8.43 -13.13
N ALA A 28 -1.76 7.29 -13.81
CA ALA A 28 -2.21 6.09 -13.15
C ALA A 28 -1.18 5.89 -12.05
N GLY A 29 -1.46 6.45 -10.88
CA GLY A 29 -0.48 6.66 -9.82
C GLY A 29 0.18 5.32 -9.62
N ALA A 30 1.51 5.30 -9.65
CA ALA A 30 2.30 4.07 -9.59
C ALA A 30 1.60 3.10 -8.64
N PRO A 31 1.36 1.83 -9.06
CA PRO A 31 0.53 0.90 -8.31
C PRO A 31 0.94 0.98 -6.85
N PRO A 32 -0.02 1.16 -5.92
CA PRO A 32 0.28 1.48 -4.54
C PRO A 32 1.36 0.51 -4.05
N GLN A 33 2.55 1.04 -3.78
CA GLN A 33 3.65 0.20 -3.33
C GLN A 33 3.19 -0.48 -2.04
N ASP A 34 3.35 -1.80 -1.97
CA ASP A 34 3.00 -2.53 -0.77
C ASP A 34 3.81 -1.95 0.40
N CYS A 35 3.13 -1.21 1.28
CA CYS A 35 3.78 -0.56 2.39
C CYS A 35 3.83 -1.50 3.58
N TRP A 36 5.04 -1.84 4.05
CA TRP A 36 5.25 -2.77 5.15
C TRP A 36 5.92 -2.08 6.34
N ASN A 37 5.40 -2.31 7.55
CA ASN A 37 6.04 -1.94 8.80
C ASN A 37 6.69 -3.16 9.42
N LEU A 38 7.93 -3.01 9.90
CA LEU A 38 8.65 -4.04 10.64
C LEU A 38 8.94 -3.53 12.06
N VAL A 39 8.55 -4.31 13.06
CA VAL A 39 8.82 -4.02 14.48
C VAL A 39 9.18 -5.31 15.19
N THR A 40 10.27 -5.27 15.94
CA THR A 40 10.70 -6.37 16.81
C THR A 40 10.04 -6.25 18.19
N PHE A 41 9.51 -7.36 18.68
CA PHE A 41 8.90 -7.48 20.01
C PHE A 41 9.60 -8.57 20.82
N PRO A 42 9.62 -8.45 22.17
CA PRO A 42 10.12 -9.50 23.03
C PRO A 42 9.20 -10.73 23.00
N ALA A 43 9.78 -11.87 23.38
CA ALA A 43 9.25 -13.23 23.29
C ALA A 43 9.24 -13.83 21.86
N LYS A 44 8.97 -15.14 21.76
CA LYS A 44 8.76 -15.83 20.48
C LYS A 44 7.35 -15.61 19.95
N CYS A 45 7.18 -15.76 18.65
CA CYS A 45 5.93 -16.12 18.02
C CYS A 45 5.35 -17.39 18.65
N GLY A 46 4.29 -17.24 19.44
CA GLY A 46 3.46 -18.36 19.87
C GLY A 46 2.48 -18.82 18.77
N ILE A 47 1.58 -19.75 19.12
CA ILE A 47 0.51 -20.26 18.23
C ILE A 47 -0.36 -19.09 17.69
N HIS A 48 -0.60 -18.08 18.53
CA HIS A 48 -1.34 -16.87 18.17
C HIS A 48 -0.42 -15.70 17.76
N GLY A 49 0.85 -15.96 17.41
CA GLY A 49 1.85 -14.93 17.12
C GLY A 49 1.39 -13.93 16.06
N LYS A 50 0.76 -14.40 14.97
CA LYS A 50 0.19 -13.52 13.93
C LYS A 50 -0.88 -12.57 14.48
N LYS A 51 -1.82 -13.07 15.29
CA LYS A 51 -2.89 -12.26 15.91
C LYS A 51 -2.34 -11.28 16.93
N LYS A 52 -1.32 -11.70 17.70
CA LYS A 52 -0.60 -10.84 18.65
C LYS A 52 0.10 -9.70 17.92
N CYS A 53 0.89 -10.00 16.89
CA CYS A 53 1.54 -9.01 16.03
C CYS A 53 0.55 -7.98 15.50
N PHE A 54 -0.60 -8.44 14.99
CA PHE A 54 -1.64 -7.56 14.46
C PHE A 54 -2.09 -6.55 15.52
N LYS A 55 -2.45 -7.04 16.72
CA LYS A 55 -2.91 -6.19 17.83
C LYS A 55 -1.82 -5.23 18.34
N GLU A 56 -0.58 -5.69 18.46
CA GLU A 56 0.54 -4.85 18.92
C GLU A 56 0.88 -3.76 17.90
N MET A 57 0.86 -4.10 16.61
CA MET A 57 1.09 -3.16 15.52
C MET A 57 -0.03 -2.14 15.40
N GLU A 58 -1.30 -2.57 15.47
CA GLU A 58 -2.46 -1.66 15.53
C GLU A 58 -2.37 -0.72 16.72
N SER A 59 -1.99 -1.23 17.90
CA SER A 59 -1.83 -0.41 19.10
C SER A 59 -0.69 0.59 18.99
N LYS A 60 0.41 0.23 18.31
CA LYS A 60 1.61 1.07 18.18
C LYS A 60 1.42 2.19 17.16
N TYR A 61 0.83 1.87 16.00
CA TYR A 61 0.69 2.80 14.89
C TYR A 61 -0.69 3.42 14.76
N GLN A 62 -1.66 2.99 15.58
CA GLN A 62 -3.06 3.46 15.57
C GLN A 62 -3.71 3.40 14.18
N GLN A 63 -3.32 2.41 13.37
CA GLN A 63 -3.79 2.24 12.01
C GLN A 63 -4.09 0.77 11.72
N ARG A 64 -4.89 0.55 10.69
CA ARG A 64 -5.28 -0.78 10.25
C ARG A 64 -4.22 -1.40 9.33
N PHE A 65 -3.94 -2.68 9.56
CA PHE A 65 -3.09 -3.50 8.70
C PHE A 65 -3.94 -4.49 7.90
N LEU A 66 -3.52 -4.85 6.69
CA LEU A 66 -4.18 -5.86 5.86
C LEU A 66 -3.75 -7.26 6.28
N GLN A 67 -2.46 -7.42 6.52
CA GLN A 67 -1.87 -8.68 6.93
C GLN A 67 -0.61 -8.44 7.75
N CYS A 68 -0.31 -9.40 8.61
CA CYS A 68 0.90 -9.44 9.41
C CYS A 68 1.52 -10.82 9.35
N THR A 69 2.85 -10.87 9.45
CA THR A 69 3.63 -12.07 9.64
C THR A 69 4.40 -11.95 10.96
N CYS A 70 4.65 -13.10 11.59
CA CYS A 70 5.41 -13.20 12.83
C CYS A 70 6.60 -14.13 12.57
N LYS A 71 7.83 -13.64 12.77
CA LYS A 71 9.06 -14.40 12.55
C LYS A 71 9.93 -14.39 13.79
N ASN A 72 10.20 -15.55 14.36
CA ASN A 72 11.15 -15.68 15.46
C ASN A 72 12.54 -15.24 14.99
N LEU A 73 13.16 -14.33 15.72
CA LEU A 73 14.57 -14.03 15.56
C LEU A 73 15.39 -15.19 16.12
N LYS A 74 16.49 -15.52 15.44
CA LYS A 74 17.45 -16.48 15.97
C LYS A 74 18.11 -15.81 17.18
N PRO A 75 18.21 -16.50 18.33
CA PRO A 75 18.85 -15.92 19.50
C PRO A 75 20.28 -15.51 19.13
N GLU A 76 20.60 -14.23 19.28
CA GLU A 76 21.96 -13.77 19.08
C GLU A 76 22.83 -14.28 20.24
N PRO A 77 24.09 -14.66 19.99
CA PRO A 77 24.98 -15.18 21.04
C PRO A 77 25.22 -14.17 22.18
N LYS A 78 24.96 -12.88 21.95
CA LYS A 78 25.14 -11.79 22.94
C LYS A 78 23.86 -11.40 23.68
N SER A 79 22.70 -11.81 23.21
CA SER A 79 21.40 -11.56 23.84
C SER A 79 20.54 -12.80 23.64
N PRO A 80 20.53 -13.76 24.59
CA PRO A 80 19.70 -14.96 24.52
C PRO A 80 18.21 -14.64 24.77
N LYS A 81 17.78 -13.42 24.47
CA LYS A 81 16.39 -13.01 24.60
C LYS A 81 15.65 -13.55 23.40
N ASP A 82 14.60 -14.28 23.69
CA ASP A 82 13.64 -14.69 22.69
C ASP A 82 12.95 -13.45 22.14
N GLU A 83 13.09 -13.20 20.84
CA GLU A 83 12.50 -12.06 20.16
C GLU A 83 11.82 -12.51 18.86
N HIS A 84 10.88 -11.70 18.38
CA HIS A 84 10.24 -11.92 17.10
C HIS A 84 10.01 -10.62 16.35
N ASP A 85 10.13 -10.69 15.03
CA ASP A 85 9.73 -9.63 14.12
C ASP A 85 8.27 -9.79 13.73
N CYS A 86 7.51 -8.73 13.91
CA CYS A 86 6.22 -8.54 13.28
C CYS A 86 6.43 -7.72 12.01
N THR A 87 6.02 -8.25 10.85
CA THR A 87 6.04 -7.51 9.58
C THR A 87 4.62 -7.39 9.05
N CYS A 88 4.09 -6.17 8.96
CA CYS A 88 2.68 -5.90 8.68
C CYS A 88 2.49 -4.95 7.50
N GLN A 89 1.62 -5.32 6.56
CA GLN A 89 1.24 -4.50 5.42
C GLN A 89 0.18 -3.48 5.84
N ARG A 90 0.44 -2.19 5.61
CA ARG A 90 -0.52 -1.12 5.89
C ARG A 90 -1.72 -1.24 4.96
N ALA A 91 -2.90 -0.90 5.48
CA ALA A 91 -4.09 -0.78 4.64
C ALA A 91 -4.07 0.47 3.76
N ASN A 92 -3.34 1.51 4.18
CA ASN A 92 -3.20 2.74 3.40
C ASN A 92 -1.77 2.83 2.81
N PRO A 93 -1.58 2.61 1.51
CA PRO A 93 -0.27 2.66 0.86
C PRO A 93 0.31 4.08 0.76
N TYR A 94 -0.53 5.13 0.89
CA TYR A 94 -0.09 6.52 0.76
C TYR A 94 0.73 7.04 1.95
N GLU A 95 0.68 6.36 3.10
CA GLU A 95 1.29 6.83 4.36
C GLU A 95 2.70 6.30 4.58
N CYS A 96 3.33 5.66 3.58
CA CYS A 96 4.59 4.93 3.78
C CYS A 96 5.82 5.79 4.10
N ASN A 97 5.68 7.12 4.11
CA ASN A 97 6.79 8.07 4.02
C ASN A 97 6.95 8.99 5.25
N SER A 98 6.49 8.59 6.44
CA SER A 98 6.59 9.41 7.65
C SER A 98 7.69 8.98 8.60
#